data_AF-A0A8X6XVI0-F1
#
_entry.id   AF-A0A8X6XVI0-F1
#
_cell.length_a   1.000
_cell.length_b   1.000
_cell.length_c   1.000
_cell.angle_alpha   90.00
_cell.angle_beta   90.00
_cell.angle_gamma   90.00
#
_symmetry.space_group_name_H-M   'P 1'
#
loop_
_entity.id
_entity.type
_entity.pdbx_description
1 polymer ?
#
loop_
_entity_poly.entity_id
_entity_poly.type
_entity_poly.pdbx_seq_one_letter_code
_entity_poly.pdbx_strand_id
1 'polypeptide(L)'
;MIAKITILFAALAAVHASALLGHGGLVSTGVSTSARSQDAFGNYAFGYDIKDGLGAANSRSEVGDAHGNKKGSYTIADIDGRARRVDYVADGHGFRATVKTNEPGTAASAPAAALIASPYAGPVAPS
;
A
#
# COMPACT_ATOMS: atom_id res chain seq x y z
N MET A 1 15.69 12.83 -52.67
CA MET A 1 15.65 13.51 -51.35
C MET A 1 14.71 14.69 -51.49
N ILE A 2 13.64 14.78 -50.69
CA ILE A 2 12.57 15.84 -50.59
C ILE A 2 11.16 15.22 -50.33
N ALA A 3 10.97 13.90 -50.42
CA ALA A 3 9.64 13.27 -50.23
C ALA A 3 9.46 12.53 -48.88
N LYS A 4 10.03 13.02 -47.77
CA LYS A 4 9.91 12.36 -46.44
C LYS A 4 9.63 13.30 -45.26
N ILE A 5 9.20 14.55 -45.50
CA ILE A 5 9.03 15.57 -44.43
C ILE A 5 7.57 16.07 -44.28
N THR A 6 6.60 15.54 -45.04
CA THR A 6 5.20 16.02 -44.99
C THR A 6 4.19 15.07 -44.34
N ILE A 7 4.64 14.00 -43.67
CA ILE A 7 3.77 13.09 -42.89
C ILE A 7 4.08 13.23 -41.39
N LEU A 8 4.20 14.48 -40.92
CA LEU A 8 4.37 14.77 -39.50
C LEU A 8 3.58 16.00 -39.07
N PHE A 9 2.37 16.24 -39.62
CA PHE A 9 1.51 17.35 -39.14
C PHE A 9 -0.01 17.11 -39.27
N ALA A 10 -0.46 15.88 -39.53
CA ALA A 10 -1.89 15.59 -39.73
C ALA A 10 -2.48 14.58 -38.71
N ALA A 11 -1.84 14.40 -37.56
CA ALA A 11 -2.32 13.49 -36.50
C ALA A 11 -2.50 14.17 -35.13
N LEU A 12 -2.63 15.50 -35.08
CA LEU A 12 -2.79 16.25 -33.81
C LEU A 12 -4.15 16.94 -33.62
N ALA A 13 -5.11 16.78 -34.54
CA ALA A 13 -6.32 17.62 -34.54
C ALA A 13 -7.66 16.88 -34.36
N ALA A 14 -7.68 15.66 -33.83
CA ALA A 14 -8.93 14.88 -33.78
C ALA A 14 -9.14 14.01 -32.52
N VAL A 15 -8.70 14.44 -31.34
CA VAL A 15 -9.23 13.91 -30.06
C VAL A 15 -9.18 15.02 -28.99
N HIS A 16 -9.99 16.06 -29.12
CA HIS A 16 -10.29 16.99 -28.02
C HIS A 16 -11.67 17.63 -28.27
N ALA A 17 -12.72 16.83 -28.18
CA ALA A 17 -14.11 17.31 -28.25
C ALA A 17 -15.02 16.45 -27.37
N SER A 18 -14.68 16.30 -26.08
CA SER A 18 -15.60 15.76 -25.07
C SER A 18 -15.41 16.39 -23.69
N ALA A 19 -14.75 17.55 -23.59
CA ALA A 19 -14.46 18.20 -22.31
C ALA A 19 -15.49 19.29 -21.91
N LEU A 20 -16.59 19.47 -22.65
CA LEU A 20 -17.47 20.63 -22.45
C LEU A 20 -18.91 20.32 -22.02
N LEU A 21 -19.18 19.16 -21.43
CA LEU A 21 -20.47 18.90 -20.77
C LEU A 21 -20.25 18.09 -19.49
N GLY A 22 -20.13 18.79 -18.36
CA GLY A 22 -20.39 18.23 -17.02
C GLY A 22 -19.33 17.29 -16.45
N HIS A 23 -18.10 17.77 -16.25
CA HIS A 23 -17.21 17.13 -15.28
C HIS A 23 -17.33 17.93 -13.99
N GLY A 24 -17.96 17.35 -12.97
CA GLY A 24 -18.01 17.93 -11.62
C GLY A 24 -16.62 18.38 -11.19
N GLY A 25 -16.55 19.46 -10.41
CA GLY A 25 -15.27 20.05 -9.99
C GLY A 25 -14.30 18.97 -9.49
N LEU A 26 -13.02 19.10 -9.84
CA LEU A 26 -11.99 18.17 -9.39
C LEU A 26 -11.98 18.17 -7.85
N VAL A 27 -12.59 17.17 -7.23
CA VAL A 27 -12.54 16.96 -5.79
C VAL A 27 -11.26 16.19 -5.49
N SER A 28 -10.38 16.78 -4.68
CA SER A 28 -9.21 16.06 -4.16
C SER A 28 -9.69 14.95 -3.22
N THR A 29 -9.46 13.71 -3.59
CA THR A 29 -9.84 12.50 -2.83
C THR A 29 -8.66 11.89 -2.07
N GLY A 30 -7.53 12.61 -2.01
CA GLY A 30 -6.33 12.17 -1.32
C GLY A 30 -5.05 12.29 -2.14
N VAL A 31 -3.96 11.83 -1.56
CA VAL A 31 -2.62 11.79 -2.16
C VAL A 31 -2.01 10.41 -2.02
N SER A 32 -1.20 10.02 -2.99
CA SER A 32 -0.42 8.79 -2.96
C SER A 32 1.01 9.07 -3.40
N THR A 33 1.97 8.50 -2.69
CA THR A 33 3.39 8.47 -3.06
C THR A 33 3.83 7.02 -3.13
N SER A 34 4.64 6.66 -4.12
CA SER A 34 5.22 5.32 -4.23
C SER A 34 6.65 5.37 -4.71
N ALA A 35 7.45 4.43 -4.25
CA ALA A 35 8.84 4.23 -4.65
C ALA A 35 9.10 2.74 -4.85
N ARG A 36 9.94 2.41 -5.83
CA ARG A 36 10.37 1.04 -6.10
C ARG A 36 11.80 1.04 -6.64
N SER A 37 12.58 0.04 -6.29
CA SER A 37 13.93 -0.20 -6.80
C SER A 37 14.18 -1.71 -6.86
N GLN A 38 14.90 -2.15 -7.88
CA GLN A 38 15.31 -3.53 -8.06
C GLN A 38 16.67 -3.56 -8.75
N ASP A 39 17.57 -4.42 -8.28
CA ASP A 39 18.87 -4.64 -8.91
C ASP A 39 18.88 -5.88 -9.82
N ALA A 40 19.98 -6.09 -10.53
CA ALA A 40 20.16 -7.24 -11.42
C ALA A 40 20.37 -8.57 -10.67
N PHE A 41 20.55 -8.53 -9.35
CA PHE A 41 20.79 -9.70 -8.51
C PHE A 41 19.50 -10.25 -7.91
N GLY A 42 18.35 -9.59 -8.14
CA GLY A 42 17.05 -10.01 -7.63
C GLY A 42 16.67 -9.39 -6.28
N ASN A 43 17.47 -8.45 -5.76
CA ASN A 43 17.09 -7.69 -4.58
C ASN A 43 16.12 -6.57 -4.98
N TYR A 44 15.12 -6.32 -4.15
CA TYR A 44 14.16 -5.24 -4.37
C TYR A 44 13.85 -4.49 -3.08
N ALA A 45 13.40 -3.26 -3.26
CA ALA A 45 12.75 -2.45 -2.24
C ALA A 45 11.55 -1.75 -2.87
N PHE A 46 10.42 -1.72 -2.17
CA PHE A 46 9.31 -0.87 -2.56
C PHE A 46 8.61 -0.29 -1.35
N GLY A 47 7.87 0.78 -1.58
CA GLY A 47 6.93 1.29 -0.61
C GLY A 47 5.93 2.26 -1.22
N TYR A 48 4.86 2.48 -0.47
CA TYR A 48 3.87 3.50 -0.78
C TYR A 48 3.28 4.09 0.49
N ASP A 49 2.74 5.29 0.35
CA ASP A 49 2.01 6.02 1.37
C ASP A 49 0.79 6.68 0.73
N ILE A 50 -0.40 6.39 1.25
CA ILE A 50 -1.69 6.89 0.79
C ILE A 50 -2.37 7.62 1.94
N LYS A 51 -2.95 8.78 1.66
CA LYS A 51 -3.80 9.55 2.59
C LYS A 51 -5.07 9.98 1.87
N ASP A 52 -6.24 9.64 2.39
CA ASP A 52 -7.54 9.84 1.70
C ASP A 52 -8.13 11.26 1.81
N GLY A 53 -7.38 12.20 2.40
CA GLY A 53 -7.84 13.58 2.61
C GLY A 53 -8.86 13.76 3.73
N LEU A 54 -9.44 12.68 4.26
CA LEU A 54 -10.41 12.66 5.37
C LEU A 54 -9.78 12.17 6.68
N GLY A 55 -8.59 11.57 6.63
CA GLY A 55 -7.80 11.16 7.78
C GLY A 55 -7.37 9.70 7.75
N ALA A 56 -7.94 8.87 6.86
CA ALA A 56 -7.49 7.50 6.69
C ALA A 56 -6.15 7.48 5.95
N ALA A 57 -5.32 6.50 6.31
CA ALA A 57 -4.02 6.32 5.71
C ALA A 57 -3.70 4.83 5.53
N ASN A 58 -2.97 4.52 4.47
CA ASN A 58 -2.42 3.19 4.23
C ASN A 58 -0.98 3.34 3.76
N SER A 59 -0.06 2.57 4.34
CA SER A 59 1.32 2.54 3.89
C SER A 59 1.88 1.13 3.91
N ARG A 60 2.88 0.88 3.06
CA ARG A 60 3.69 -0.34 3.10
C ARG A 60 5.11 -0.01 2.71
N SER A 61 6.06 -0.68 3.34
CA SER A 61 7.44 -0.76 2.89
C SER A 61 7.91 -2.20 3.01
N GLU A 62 8.56 -2.71 1.97
CA GLU A 62 9.10 -4.06 1.95
C GLU A 62 10.44 -4.06 1.20
N VAL A 63 11.37 -4.86 1.71
CA VAL A 63 12.56 -5.27 0.97
C VAL A 63 12.57 -6.78 0.84
N GLY A 64 13.08 -7.27 -0.28
CA GLY A 64 13.34 -8.68 -0.47
C GLY A 64 14.65 -8.93 -1.18
N ASP A 65 15.17 -10.14 -1.02
CA ASP A 65 16.42 -10.57 -1.62
C ASP A 65 16.23 -11.69 -2.65
N ALA A 66 17.33 -12.02 -3.33
CA ALA A 66 17.39 -13.07 -4.33
C ALA A 66 17.03 -14.48 -3.80
N HIS A 67 17.15 -14.69 -2.49
CA HIS A 67 16.87 -15.99 -1.84
C HIS A 67 15.39 -16.13 -1.46
N GLY A 68 14.56 -15.14 -1.82
CA GLY A 68 13.14 -15.12 -1.49
C GLY A 68 12.83 -14.63 -0.09
N ASN A 69 13.83 -14.15 0.67
CA ASN A 69 13.58 -13.55 1.98
C ASN A 69 12.88 -12.20 1.78
N LYS A 70 11.97 -11.87 2.71
CA LYS A 70 11.20 -10.63 2.71
C LYS A 70 11.16 -10.07 4.11
N LYS A 71 11.28 -8.76 4.25
CA LYS A 71 10.95 -8.07 5.50
C LYS A 71 10.29 -6.74 5.19
N GLY A 72 9.34 -6.35 6.02
CA GLY A 72 8.64 -5.12 5.79
C GLY A 72 7.63 -4.81 6.86
N SER A 73 6.86 -3.77 6.61
CA SER A 73 5.70 -3.44 7.41
C SER A 73 4.60 -2.84 6.56
N TYR A 74 3.35 -2.99 6.99
CA TYR A 74 2.25 -2.18 6.47
C TYR A 74 1.46 -1.57 7.62
N THR A 75 0.85 -0.42 7.35
CA THR A 75 -0.05 0.28 8.28
C THR A 75 -1.36 0.58 7.59
N ILE A 76 -2.47 0.40 8.30
CA ILE A 76 -3.79 0.89 7.93
C ILE A 76 -4.28 1.70 9.12
N ALA A 77 -4.70 2.94 8.88
CA ALA A 77 -5.32 3.81 9.87
C ALA A 77 -6.64 4.33 9.28
N ASP A 78 -7.68 4.32 10.10
CA ASP A 78 -9.02 4.74 9.75
C ASP A 78 -9.33 6.10 10.41
N ILE A 79 -10.34 6.80 9.90
CA ILE A 79 -10.69 8.17 10.33
C ILE A 79 -11.12 8.25 11.79
N ASP A 80 -11.58 7.14 12.37
CA ASP A 80 -12.05 7.02 13.75
C ASP A 80 -10.90 6.72 14.74
N GLY A 81 -9.65 6.74 14.28
CA GLY A 81 -8.46 6.51 15.10
C GLY A 81 -8.12 5.03 15.29
N ARG A 82 -8.88 4.09 14.70
CA ARG A 82 -8.45 2.70 14.61
C ARG A 82 -7.25 2.59 13.68
N ALA A 83 -6.27 1.79 14.09
CA ALA A 83 -5.06 1.56 13.34
C ALA A 83 -4.53 0.14 13.56
N ARG A 84 -3.91 -0.39 12.51
CA ARG A 84 -3.15 -1.63 12.52
C ARG A 84 -1.80 -1.38 11.88
N ARG A 85 -0.73 -1.79 12.55
CA ARG A 85 0.59 -1.96 11.94
C ARG A 85 0.99 -3.42 12.02
N VAL A 86 1.48 -3.97 10.92
CA VAL A 86 2.06 -5.31 10.88
C VAL A 86 3.50 -5.21 10.45
N ASP A 87 4.42 -5.64 11.30
CA ASP A 87 5.83 -5.83 10.99
C ASP A 87 6.04 -7.33 10.69
N TYR A 88 6.66 -7.69 9.56
CA TYR A 88 6.78 -9.09 9.12
C TYR A 88 8.16 -9.44 8.59
N VAL A 89 8.50 -10.72 8.71
CA VAL A 89 9.67 -11.35 8.10
C VAL A 89 9.25 -12.71 7.52
N ALA A 90 9.69 -12.98 6.29
CA ALA A 90 9.64 -14.29 5.66
C ALA A 90 11.07 -14.70 5.32
N ASP A 91 11.52 -15.84 5.84
CA ASP A 91 12.85 -16.39 5.60
C ASP A 91 12.85 -17.91 5.83
N GLY A 92 14.03 -18.52 5.98
CA GLY A 92 14.20 -19.95 6.27
C GLY A 92 13.53 -20.43 7.56
N HIS A 93 13.12 -19.54 8.47
CA HIS A 93 12.36 -19.88 9.67
C HIS A 93 10.84 -19.74 9.47
N GLY A 94 10.37 -19.62 8.23
CA GLY A 94 8.96 -19.43 7.86
C GLY A 94 8.53 -17.96 7.83
N PHE A 95 7.22 -17.72 7.90
CA PHE A 95 6.65 -16.38 8.03
C PHE A 95 6.34 -16.07 9.50
N ARG A 96 6.73 -14.89 9.96
CA ARG A 96 6.46 -14.39 11.31
C ARG A 96 6.01 -12.95 11.23
N ALA A 97 5.06 -12.57 12.07
CA ALA A 97 4.52 -11.22 12.09
C ALA A 97 4.27 -10.73 13.51
N THR A 98 4.40 -9.42 13.70
CA THR A 98 3.93 -8.70 14.89
C THR A 98 2.87 -7.71 14.45
N VAL A 99 1.65 -7.92 14.91
CA VAL A 99 0.49 -7.06 14.69
C VAL A 99 0.33 -6.16 15.90
N LYS A 100 0.35 -4.84 15.69
CA LYS A 100 -0.01 -3.83 16.69
C LYS A 100 -1.31 -3.22 16.26
N THR A 101 -2.35 -3.33 17.08
CA THR A 101 -3.70 -2.87 16.71
C THR A 101 -4.49 -2.37 17.91
N ASN A 102 -5.41 -1.44 17.69
CA ASN A 102 -6.45 -1.02 18.62
C ASN A 102 -7.86 -1.30 18.05
N GLU A 103 -8.00 -2.26 17.14
CA GLU A 103 -9.29 -2.61 16.55
C GLU A 103 -10.12 -3.49 17.49
N PRO A 104 -11.39 -3.17 17.75
CA PRO A 104 -12.28 -4.03 18.52
C PRO A 104 -12.34 -5.45 17.96
N GLY A 105 -12.40 -6.44 18.85
CA GLY A 105 -12.43 -7.86 18.46
C GLY A 105 -11.06 -8.48 18.18
N THR A 106 -9.97 -7.72 18.33
CA THR A 106 -8.60 -8.27 18.26
C THR A 106 -8.09 -8.55 19.66
N ALA A 107 -8.00 -9.81 20.08
CA ALA A 107 -7.45 -10.15 21.39
C ALA A 107 -5.93 -10.26 21.37
N ALA A 108 -5.26 -9.83 22.44
CA ALA A 108 -3.85 -10.14 22.65
C ALA A 108 -3.63 -11.66 22.60
N SER A 109 -2.80 -12.13 21.66
CA SER A 109 -2.62 -13.56 21.39
C SER A 109 -1.38 -13.83 20.54
N ALA A 110 -1.00 -15.10 20.40
CA ALA A 110 0.16 -15.53 19.61
C ALA A 110 -0.16 -16.71 18.65
N PRO A 111 -1.23 -16.66 17.83
CA PRO A 111 -1.58 -17.76 16.94
C PRO A 111 -0.55 -17.92 15.81
N ALA A 112 -0.15 -19.15 15.51
CA ALA A 112 0.59 -19.51 14.29
C ALA A 112 1.77 -18.55 13.94
N ALA A 113 2.61 -18.23 14.92
CA ALA A 113 3.78 -17.34 14.78
C ALA A 113 3.46 -15.87 14.42
N ALA A 114 2.21 -15.45 14.59
CA ALA A 114 1.80 -14.04 14.59
C ALA A 114 1.57 -13.57 16.03
N LEU A 115 2.34 -12.59 16.48
CA LEU A 115 2.12 -11.92 17.75
C LEU A 115 1.11 -10.79 17.57
N ILE A 116 -0.01 -10.84 18.27
CA ILE A 116 -1.03 -9.79 18.26
C ILE A 116 -0.92 -8.99 19.57
N ALA A 117 -0.42 -7.77 19.46
CA ALA A 117 -0.40 -6.77 20.52
C ALA A 117 -1.64 -5.88 20.38
N SER A 118 -2.61 -6.11 21.26
CA SER A 118 -3.89 -5.41 21.30
C SER A 118 -4.25 -5.01 22.74
N PRO A 119 -4.95 -3.89 22.97
CA PRO A 119 -5.48 -3.52 24.28
C PRO A 119 -6.70 -4.37 24.69
N TYR A 120 -7.32 -5.14 23.79
CA TYR A 120 -8.49 -5.94 24.11
C TYR A 120 -8.10 -7.32 24.64
N ALA A 121 -8.79 -7.74 25.70
CA ALA A 121 -8.65 -9.09 26.25
C ALA A 121 -9.31 -10.13 25.34
N GLY A 122 -8.82 -11.37 25.40
CA GLY A 122 -9.51 -12.52 24.81
C GLY A 122 -10.86 -12.79 25.48
N PRO A 123 -11.74 -13.57 24.84
CA PRO A 123 -12.96 -14.03 25.48
C PRO A 123 -12.62 -14.72 26.81
N VAL A 124 -13.12 -14.20 27.92
CA VAL A 124 -13.13 -14.92 29.20
C VAL A 124 -14.21 -15.98 29.13
N ALA A 125 -13.84 -17.25 29.30
CA ALA A 125 -14.82 -18.32 29.41
C ALA A 125 -15.74 -18.03 30.61
N PRO A 126 -17.07 -18.22 30.47
CA PRO A 126 -17.96 -18.13 31.62
C PRO A 126 -17.60 -19.22 32.63
N SER A 127 -17.63 -18.84 33.91
CA SER A 127 -17.42 -19.73 35.07
C SER A 127 -18.52 -20.78 35.21
#